data_AF-A0A359DBK3-F1
#
_entry.id   AF-A0A359DBK3-F1
#
_cell.length_a   1.000
_cell.length_b   1.000
_cell.length_c   1.000
_cell.angle_alpha   90.00
_cell.angle_beta   90.00
_cell.angle_gamma   90.00
#
_symmetry.space_group_name_H-M   'P 1'
#
loop_
_entity.id
_entity.type
_entity.pdbx_description
1 polymer ?
#
loop_
_entity_poly.entity_id
_entity_poly.type
_entity_poly.pdbx_seq_one_letter_code
_entity_poly.pdbx_strand_id
1 'polypeptide(L)'
;MLAWFGGCVSIGTFAMGSSIVGTLNLLQATLAIAISCFVIGIALAFNGAAGYKYGIPFMVQARSAFGFTGTRFPGLVRAVPAIVWYGF
;
A
#
# COMPACT_ATOMS: atom_id res chain seq x y z
N MET A 1 5.88 -10.19 -9.32
CA MET A 1 6.89 -10.37 -8.24
C MET A 1 7.97 -9.30 -8.28
N LEU A 2 8.68 -9.10 -9.39
CA LEU A 2 9.79 -8.12 -9.50
C LEU A 2 9.37 -6.67 -9.22
N ALA A 3 8.15 -6.27 -9.64
CA ALA A 3 7.61 -4.93 -9.35
C ALA A 3 7.45 -4.64 -7.84
N TRP A 4 7.24 -5.68 -7.02
CA TRP A 4 7.10 -5.51 -5.57
C TRP A 4 8.44 -5.15 -4.93
N PHE A 5 9.51 -5.84 -5.32
CA PHE A 5 10.87 -5.51 -4.87
C PHE A 5 11.26 -4.07 -5.23
N GLY A 6 10.90 -3.61 -6.45
CA GLY A 6 11.12 -2.23 -6.86
C GLY A 6 10.35 -1.20 -6.03
N GLY A 7 9.11 -1.52 -5.60
CA GLY A 7 8.33 -0.64 -4.73
C GLY A 7 8.78 -0.62 -3.27
N CYS A 8 9.31 -1.74 -2.77
CA CYS A 8 9.82 -1.83 -1.40
C CYS A 8 11.11 -1.02 -1.20
N VAL A 9 11.97 -0.97 -2.21
CA VAL A 9 13.23 -0.20 -2.19
C VAL A 9 12.93 1.25 -2.59
N SER A 10 12.47 2.04 -1.62
CA SER A 10 12.18 3.46 -1.79
C SER A 10 12.76 4.30 -0.65
N ILE A 11 13.07 5.57 -0.93
CA ILE A 11 13.58 6.53 0.06
C ILE A 11 12.63 6.62 1.27
N GLY A 12 11.32 6.59 1.03
CA GLY A 12 10.32 6.59 2.09
C GLY A 12 10.44 5.39 3.04
N THR A 13 10.66 4.19 2.51
CA THR A 13 10.87 2.98 3.33
C THR A 13 12.14 3.11 4.19
N PHE A 14 13.23 3.64 3.63
CA PHE A 14 14.48 3.84 4.36
C PHE A 14 14.35 4.88 5.47
N ALA A 15 13.68 6.01 5.20
CA ALA A 15 13.44 7.05 6.18
C ALA A 15 12.55 6.59 7.34
N MET A 16 11.51 5.79 7.06
CA MET A 16 10.70 5.19 8.12
C MET A 16 11.50 4.15 8.92
N GLY A 17 12.29 3.30 8.25
CA GLY A 17 13.12 2.30 8.91
C GLY A 17 14.15 2.92 9.87
N SER A 18 14.84 3.98 9.45
CA SER A 18 15.82 4.68 10.29
C SER A 18 15.18 5.36 11.52
N SER A 19 13.96 5.87 11.38
CA SER A 19 13.24 6.53 12.47
C SER A 19 12.88 5.60 13.63
N ILE A 20 12.69 4.30 13.35
CA ILE A 20 12.27 3.30 14.36
C ILE A 20 13.49 2.73 15.11
N VAL A 21 14.66 2.71 14.48
CA VAL A 21 15.90 2.06 14.95
C VAL A 21 16.58 2.79 16.13
N GLY A 22 16.08 3.96 16.57
CA GLY A 22 16.53 4.64 17.80
C GLY A 22 15.66 4.40 19.03
N THR A 23 14.42 3.93 18.85
CA THR A 23 13.43 3.77 19.94
C THR A 23 13.25 2.31 20.33
N LEU A 24 13.41 1.40 19.36
CA LEU A 24 13.36 -0.05 19.55
C LEU A 24 14.72 -0.66 19.22
N ASN A 25 15.06 -1.77 19.90
CA ASN A 25 16.26 -2.55 19.58
C ASN A 25 16.18 -3.08 18.14
N LEU A 26 17.33 -3.24 17.48
CA LEU A 26 17.46 -3.67 16.08
C LEU A 26 16.66 -4.94 15.76
N LEU A 27 16.68 -5.91 16.68
CA LEU A 27 15.92 -7.15 16.55
C LEU A 27 14.41 -6.92 16.62
N GLN A 28 13.96 -6.03 17.52
CA GLN A 28 12.55 -5.72 17.69
C GLN A 28 12.01 -4.89 16.53
N ALA A 29 12.80 -3.95 16.01
CA ALA A 29 12.48 -3.18 14.81
C ALA A 29 12.37 -4.09 13.58
N THR A 30 13.32 -5.02 13.41
CA THR A 30 13.29 -5.99 12.30
C THR A 30 12.07 -6.91 12.37
N LEU A 31 11.73 -7.42 13.56
CA LEU A 31 10.52 -8.21 13.77
C LEU A 31 9.25 -7.42 13.50
N ALA A 32 9.17 -6.16 13.96
CA ALA A 32 8.02 -5.31 13.71
C ALA A 32 7.81 -5.04 12.21
N ILE A 33 8.88 -4.78 11.46
CA ILE A 33 8.84 -4.60 10.01
C ILE A 33 8.40 -5.90 9.32
N ALA A 34 8.93 -7.05 9.74
CA ALA A 34 8.55 -8.36 9.19
C ALA A 34 7.06 -8.67 9.40
N ILE A 35 6.54 -8.45 10.61
CA ILE A 35 5.12 -8.63 10.94
C ILE A 35 4.26 -7.68 10.10
N SER A 36 4.67 -6.41 9.98
CA SER A 36 3.96 -5.41 9.18
C SER A 36 3.87 -5.82 7.72
N CYS A 37 4.97 -6.31 7.14
CA CYS A 37 5.02 -6.78 5.76
C CYS A 37 4.10 -7.99 5.53
N PHE A 38 4.03 -8.91 6.50
CA PHE A 38 3.11 -10.06 6.45
C PHE A 38 1.64 -9.64 6.49
N VAL A 39 1.28 -8.74 7.41
CA VAL A 39 -0.10 -8.22 7.54
C VAL A 39 -0.52 -7.47 6.28
N ILE A 40 0.35 -6.60 5.74
CA ILE A 40 0.09 -5.89 4.48
C ILE A 40 -0.04 -6.90 3.33
N GLY A 41 0.81 -7.92 3.27
CA GLY A 41 0.74 -8.97 2.26
C GLY A 41 -0.63 -9.68 2.24
N ILE A 42 -1.15 -10.04 3.42
CA ILE A 42 -2.49 -10.64 3.54
C ILE A 42 -3.58 -9.67 3.08
N ALA A 43 -3.54 -8.43 3.55
CA ALA A 43 -4.53 -7.41 3.16
C ALA A 43 -4.51 -7.16 1.64
N LEU A 44 -3.33 -7.14 1.03
CA LEU A 44 -3.17 -6.97 -0.41
C LEU A 44 -3.67 -8.18 -1.19
N ALA A 45 -3.44 -9.40 -0.69
CA ALA A 45 -3.95 -10.63 -1.30
C ALA A 45 -5.49 -10.63 -1.34
N PHE A 46 -6.15 -10.23 -0.25
CA PHE A 46 -7.60 -10.07 -0.23
C PHE A 46 -8.08 -8.96 -1.18
N ASN A 47 -7.42 -7.80 -1.19
CA ASN A 47 -7.80 -6.69 -2.05
C ASN A 47 -7.62 -7.03 -3.55
N GLY A 48 -6.52 -7.71 -3.89
CA GLY A 48 -6.15 -8.11 -5.24
C GLY A 48 -6.93 -9.31 -5.79
N ALA A 49 -7.64 -10.08 -4.95
CA ALA A 49 -8.42 -11.24 -5.39
C ALA A 49 -9.48 -10.87 -6.44
N ALA A 50 -10.14 -9.72 -6.28
CA ALA A 50 -11.12 -9.24 -7.26
C ALA A 50 -10.46 -8.83 -8.59
N GLY A 51 -9.28 -8.21 -8.53
CA GLY A 51 -8.49 -7.88 -9.72
C GLY A 51 -7.99 -9.13 -10.46
N TYR A 52 -7.55 -10.16 -9.73
CA TYR A 52 -7.09 -11.42 -10.30
C TYR A 52 -8.21 -12.25 -10.93
N LYS A 53 -9.39 -12.30 -10.31
CA LYS A 53 -10.52 -13.11 -10.78
C LYS A 53 -11.28 -12.46 -11.94
N TYR A 54 -11.47 -11.15 -11.90
CA TYR A 54 -12.32 -10.43 -12.85
C TYR A 54 -11.54 -9.54 -13.82
N GLY A 55 -10.22 -9.35 -13.63
CA GLY A 55 -9.41 -8.46 -14.47
C GLY A 55 -9.81 -6.98 -14.39
N ILE A 56 -10.63 -6.61 -13.40
CA ILE A 56 -11.20 -5.27 -13.30
C ILE A 56 -10.21 -4.30 -12.63
N PRO A 57 -10.14 -3.03 -13.09
CA PRO A 57 -9.34 -2.02 -12.42
C PRO A 57 -9.95 -1.67 -11.05
N PHE A 58 -9.12 -1.22 -10.12
CA PHE A 58 -9.54 -0.86 -8.76
C PHE A 58 -10.73 0.12 -8.74
N MET A 59 -10.77 1.08 -9.67
CA MET A 59 -11.89 2.04 -9.77
C MET A 59 -13.23 1.36 -10.10
N VAL A 60 -13.21 0.23 -10.82
CA VAL A 60 -14.40 -0.57 -11.10
C VAL A 60 -14.77 -1.43 -9.88
N GLN A 61 -13.78 -1.96 -9.15
CA GLN A 61 -14.02 -2.63 -7.87
C GLN A 61 -14.64 -1.68 -6.83
N ALA A 62 -14.20 -0.43 -6.77
CA ALA A 62 -14.77 0.58 -5.86
C ALA A 62 -16.22 0.97 -6.24
N ARG A 63 -16.65 0.73 -7.49
CA ARG A 63 -18.01 1.05 -7.95
C ARG A 63 -19.06 0.16 -7.28
N SER A 64 -18.71 -1.05 -6.86
CA SER A 64 -19.65 -1.94 -6.16
C SER A 64 -20.04 -1.39 -4.78
N ALA A 65 -19.16 -0.63 -4.12
CA ALA A 65 -19.39 -0.04 -2.80
C ALA A 65 -19.93 1.40 -2.86
N PHE A 66 -19.48 2.21 -3.82
CA PHE A 66 -19.78 3.65 -3.88
C PHE A 66 -20.67 4.06 -5.07
N GLY A 67 -21.05 3.13 -5.94
CA GLY A 67 -21.81 3.43 -7.16
C GLY A 67 -21.01 4.21 -8.21
N PHE A 68 -21.65 4.55 -9.34
CA PHE A 68 -21.01 5.21 -10.50
C PHE A 68 -20.56 6.64 -10.22
N THR A 69 -21.34 7.41 -9.46
CA THR A 69 -21.02 8.80 -9.12
C THR A 69 -20.15 8.90 -7.88
N GLY A 70 -20.39 8.04 -6.88
CA GLY A 70 -19.65 8.06 -5.62
C GLY A 70 -18.22 7.53 -5.73
N THR A 71 -17.86 6.81 -6.80
CA THR A 71 -16.48 6.35 -7.05
C THR A 71 -15.48 7.49 -7.28
N ARG A 72 -15.95 8.71 -7.53
CA ARG A 72 -15.10 9.91 -7.62
C ARG A 72 -14.43 10.22 -6.28
N PHE A 73 -15.11 9.95 -5.16
CA PHE A 73 -14.57 10.18 -3.82
C PHE A 73 -13.36 9.29 -3.48
N PRO A 74 -13.43 7.95 -3.56
CA PRO A 74 -12.25 7.10 -3.35
C PRO A 74 -11.16 7.32 -4.40
N GLY A 75 -11.51 7.81 -5.59
CA GLY A 75 -10.55 8.27 -6.60
C GLY A 75 -9.75 9.50 -6.12
N LEU A 76 -10.44 10.54 -5.64
CA LEU A 76 -9.83 11.75 -5.07
C LEU A 76 -8.96 11.44 -3.85
N VAL A 77 -9.48 10.65 -2.91
CA VAL A 77 -8.75 10.26 -1.69
C VAL A 77 -7.47 9.49 -2.00
N ARG A 78 -7.40 8.76 -3.12
CA ARG A 78 -6.17 8.10 -3.58
C ARG A 78 -5.28 8.99 -4.45
N ALA A 79 -5.86 9.91 -5.21
CA ALA A 79 -5.10 10.81 -6.10
C ALA A 79 -4.27 11.82 -5.31
N VAL A 80 -4.80 12.38 -4.21
CA VAL A 80 -4.09 13.40 -3.42
C VAL A 80 -2.77 12.86 -2.85
N PRO A 81 -2.73 11.71 -2.14
CA PRO A 81 -1.47 11.13 -1.69
C PRO A 81 -0.54 10.80 -2.85
N ALA A 82 -1.05 10.29 -3.97
CA ALA A 82 -0.21 9.94 -5.12
C ALA A 82 0.53 11.16 -5.69
N ILE A 83 -0.11 12.33 -5.74
CA ILE A 83 0.52 13.58 -6.19
C ILE A 83 1.58 14.03 -5.19
N VAL A 84 1.28 13.97 -3.88
CA VAL A 84 2.23 14.34 -2.83
C VAL A 84 3.47 13.44 -2.87
N TRP A 85 3.27 12.12 -3.04
CA TRP A 85 4.37 11.15 -3.16
C TRP A 85 5.14 11.26 -4.48
N TYR A 86 4.55 11.79 -5.55
CA TYR A 86 5.26 12.02 -6.82
C TYR A 86 6.14 13.27 -6.76
N GLY A 87 5.71 14.30 -6.01
CA GLY A 87 6.48 15.53 -5.82
C GLY A 87 7.53 15.47 -4.70
N PHE A 88 7.50 14.43 -3.86
CA PHE A 88 8.41 14.18 -2.75
C PHE A 88 9.57 13.27 -3.20
#